data_AF-A0A7M7ST82-F1
#
_entry.id   AF-A0A7M7ST82-F1
#
_cell.length_a   1.000
_cell.length_b   1.000
_cell.length_c   1.000
_cell.angle_alpha   90.00
_cell.angle_beta   90.00
_cell.angle_gamma   90.00
#
_symmetry.space_group_name_H-M   'P 1'
#
loop_
_entity.id
_entity.type
_entity.pdbx_description
1 polymer ?
#
loop_
_entity_poly.entity_id
_entity_poly.type
_entity_poly.pdbx_seq_one_letter_code
_entity_poly.pdbx_strand_id
1 'polypeptide(L)'
;MTYDDGKITNDGKYQIPDEVNFELRDAAFTSSSATTFHGTSSYAKKLSAQVSVGGGYSGLFASVEFAASARYQKIESRTSSEGYIYYANETVSNYGNARYLTELAGPDNYTLNNGFVSTACRLPTAYAEDDYMTFLETWGTHVVTEVDLGTREGSNYEEHRADFVSYASTNVGGSVSAGGSYMGFSASLSVEMDSFNSGMQSGSSFGSMYSSYRVGSLSLNGVK
;
A
#
# COMPACT_ATOMS: atom_id res chain seq x y z
N MET A 1 -24.80 -8.05 -1.94
CA MET A 1 -25.01 -6.80 -1.20
C MET A 1 -26.47 -6.45 -1.28
N THR A 2 -27.14 -6.71 -0.18
CA THR A 2 -28.53 -6.37 0.07
C THR A 2 -28.60 -5.35 1.20
N TYR A 3 -29.75 -4.69 1.35
CA TYR A 3 -30.02 -3.70 2.41
C TYR A 3 -31.38 -4.00 3.07
N ASP A 4 -31.77 -5.28 3.07
CA ASP A 4 -33.11 -5.72 3.40
C ASP A 4 -33.35 -5.65 4.92
N ASP A 5 -32.29 -5.78 5.73
CA ASP A 5 -32.37 -5.66 7.19
C ASP A 5 -32.42 -4.19 7.66
N GLY A 6 -32.24 -3.23 6.74
CA GLY A 6 -32.26 -1.80 7.06
C GLY A 6 -31.17 -1.37 8.03
N LYS A 7 -30.03 -2.09 8.07
CA LYS A 7 -28.92 -1.78 8.97
C LYS A 7 -28.40 -0.38 8.72
N ILE A 8 -28.09 0.33 9.80
CA ILE A 8 -27.50 1.66 9.78
C ILE A 8 -26.26 1.71 10.66
N THR A 9 -25.35 2.61 10.35
CA THR A 9 -24.18 2.91 11.20
C THR A 9 -24.63 3.33 12.60
N ASN A 10 -23.77 3.11 13.60
CA ASN A 10 -24.09 3.41 15.01
C ASN A 10 -24.41 4.90 15.28
N ASP A 11 -23.94 5.81 14.42
CA ASP A 11 -24.27 7.24 14.46
C ASP A 11 -25.61 7.59 13.77
N GLY A 12 -26.29 6.59 13.21
CA GLY A 12 -27.58 6.69 12.54
C GLY A 12 -27.55 7.38 11.18
N LYS A 13 -26.38 7.60 10.57
CA LYS A 13 -26.26 8.45 9.38
C LYS A 13 -26.23 7.69 8.05
N TYR A 14 -25.73 6.45 8.01
CA TYR A 14 -25.51 5.73 6.75
C TYR A 14 -26.12 4.33 6.81
N GLN A 15 -26.73 3.90 5.71
CA GLN A 15 -27.14 2.51 5.54
C GLN A 15 -25.92 1.65 5.25
N ILE A 16 -25.88 0.48 5.89
CA ILE A 16 -24.82 -0.52 5.70
C ILE A 16 -25.42 -1.78 5.08
N PRO A 17 -24.70 -2.46 4.16
CA PRO A 17 -25.16 -3.73 3.60
C PRO A 17 -25.35 -4.79 4.68
N ASP A 18 -26.25 -5.73 4.44
CA ASP A 18 -26.56 -6.81 5.39
C ASP A 18 -25.34 -7.71 5.63
N GLU A 19 -24.49 -7.89 4.62
CA GLU A 19 -23.32 -8.77 4.66
C GLU A 19 -22.06 -8.11 5.25
N VAL A 20 -22.16 -6.87 5.71
CA VAL A 20 -21.04 -6.06 6.20
C VAL A 20 -21.27 -5.63 7.65
N ASN A 21 -20.25 -5.84 8.49
CA ASN A 21 -20.15 -5.19 9.78
C ASN A 21 -19.38 -3.88 9.62
N PHE A 22 -19.91 -2.81 10.20
CA PHE A 22 -19.30 -1.48 10.15
C PHE A 22 -19.10 -0.96 11.56
N GLU A 23 -17.85 -0.62 11.90
CA GLU A 23 -17.48 -0.08 13.19
C GLU A 23 -16.92 1.34 13.03
N LEU A 24 -17.71 2.33 13.43
CA LEU A 24 -17.25 3.73 13.52
C LEU A 24 -16.43 3.92 14.81
N ARG A 25 -15.38 4.73 14.73
CA ARG A 25 -14.66 5.22 15.90
C ARG A 25 -15.22 6.57 16.32
N ASP A 26 -15.42 6.75 17.63
CA ASP A 26 -15.81 8.04 18.21
C ASP A 26 -14.77 9.14 17.96
N ALA A 27 -13.50 8.74 17.86
CA ALA A 27 -12.39 9.63 17.53
C ALA A 27 -11.44 8.95 16.53
N ALA A 28 -10.91 9.77 15.60
CA ALA A 28 -9.97 9.29 14.60
C ALA A 28 -8.67 8.82 15.27
N PHE A 29 -8.25 7.60 14.96
CA PHE A 29 -6.90 7.15 15.30
C PHE A 29 -5.94 7.63 14.21
N THR A 30 -5.03 8.54 14.56
CA THR A 30 -4.07 9.12 13.61
C THR A 30 -2.67 8.62 13.90
N SER A 31 -2.01 8.09 12.89
CA SER A 31 -0.60 7.72 12.92
C SER A 31 0.14 8.45 11.79
N SER A 32 1.42 8.74 12.01
CA SER A 32 2.30 9.26 10.97
C SER A 32 3.53 8.38 10.89
N SER A 33 4.01 8.16 9.68
CA SER A 33 5.20 7.37 9.40
C SER A 33 6.06 8.07 8.36
N ALA A 34 7.34 7.74 8.38
CA ALA A 34 8.31 8.19 7.40
C ALA A 34 9.16 7.01 6.96
N THR A 35 9.38 6.88 5.65
CA THR A 35 10.12 5.76 5.08
C THR A 35 11.00 6.24 3.94
N THR A 36 12.29 5.91 4.02
CA THR A 36 13.21 6.02 2.88
C THR A 36 13.14 4.74 2.05
N PHE A 37 13.03 4.87 0.73
CA PHE A 37 13.03 3.74 -0.18
C PHE A 37 13.81 4.04 -1.46
N HIS A 38 14.40 3.00 -2.03
CA HIS A 38 15.13 3.05 -3.30
C HIS A 38 14.91 1.75 -4.09
N GLY A 39 14.70 1.88 -5.40
CA GLY A 39 14.39 0.74 -6.25
C GLY A 39 13.00 0.17 -5.99
N THR A 40 12.66 -0.80 -6.83
CA THR A 40 11.35 -1.44 -6.89
C THR A 40 11.08 -2.36 -5.70
N SER A 41 12.09 -3.07 -5.20
CA SER A 41 11.95 -3.99 -4.06
C SER A 41 11.53 -3.29 -2.77
N SER A 42 12.22 -2.21 -2.38
CA SER A 42 11.86 -1.46 -1.17
C SER A 42 10.55 -0.68 -1.33
N TYR A 43 10.21 -0.26 -2.57
CA TYR A 43 8.91 0.32 -2.88
C TYR A 43 7.78 -0.70 -2.76
N ALA A 44 7.96 -1.92 -3.28
CA ALA A 44 7.00 -3.01 -3.10
C ALA A 44 6.78 -3.30 -1.62
N LYS A 45 7.86 -3.45 -0.83
CA LYS A 45 7.78 -3.67 0.62
C LYS A 45 6.98 -2.57 1.34
N LYS A 46 7.15 -1.30 0.94
CA LYS A 46 6.36 -0.18 1.45
C LYS A 46 4.86 -0.38 1.17
N LEU A 47 4.50 -0.81 -0.05
CA LEU A 47 3.11 -1.04 -0.43
C LEU A 47 2.52 -2.28 0.24
N SER A 48 3.25 -3.40 0.29
CA SER A 48 2.80 -4.64 0.93
C SER A 48 2.54 -4.45 2.43
N ALA A 49 3.27 -3.57 3.12
CA ALA A 49 3.00 -3.24 4.52
C ALA A 49 1.60 -2.62 4.76
N GLN A 50 0.91 -2.21 3.69
CA GLN A 50 -0.43 -1.64 3.73
C GLN A 50 -1.52 -2.66 3.40
N VAL A 51 -1.16 -3.90 3.06
CA VAL A 51 -2.08 -4.98 2.67
C VAL A 51 -1.79 -6.21 3.53
N SER A 52 -2.82 -6.71 4.21
CA SER A 52 -2.73 -8.00 4.91
C SER A 52 -3.40 -9.06 4.07
N VAL A 53 -2.65 -10.07 3.63
CA VAL A 53 -3.17 -11.19 2.84
C VAL A 53 -3.40 -12.39 3.76
N GLY A 54 -4.66 -12.78 3.92
CA GLY A 54 -5.05 -14.01 4.60
C GLY A 54 -4.87 -15.24 3.69
N GLY A 55 -4.51 -16.39 4.29
CA GLY A 55 -4.33 -17.66 3.59
C GLY A 55 -2.87 -17.96 3.21
N GLY A 56 -2.52 -19.25 3.17
CA GLY A 56 -1.14 -19.75 3.00
C GLY A 56 -0.47 -19.47 1.64
N TYR A 57 -0.98 -18.52 0.86
CA TYR A 57 -0.43 -18.08 -0.43
C TYR A 57 0.49 -16.86 -0.31
N SER A 58 0.72 -16.37 0.92
CA SER A 58 1.68 -15.30 1.21
C SER A 58 3.06 -15.66 0.64
N GLY A 59 3.49 -14.92 -0.39
CA GLY A 59 4.80 -15.09 -1.04
C GLY A 59 4.77 -15.50 -2.51
N LEU A 60 3.69 -16.09 -3.02
CA LEU A 60 3.65 -16.63 -4.39
C LEU A 60 3.79 -15.54 -5.48
N PHE A 61 3.35 -14.32 -5.16
CA PHE A 61 3.45 -13.14 -6.04
C PHE A 61 4.26 -11.99 -5.44
N ALA A 62 4.97 -12.22 -4.32
CA ALA A 62 5.66 -11.14 -3.60
C ALA A 62 6.74 -10.42 -4.45
N SER A 63 7.31 -11.10 -5.44
CA SER A 63 8.31 -10.52 -6.35
C SER A 63 7.71 -9.63 -7.46
N VAL A 64 6.43 -9.79 -7.77
CA VAL A 64 5.72 -9.08 -8.86
C VAL A 64 4.57 -8.20 -8.34
N GLU A 65 4.34 -8.19 -7.03
CA GLU A 65 3.31 -7.37 -6.41
C GLU A 65 3.50 -5.90 -6.80
N PHE A 66 2.42 -5.26 -7.24
CA PHE A 66 2.38 -3.87 -7.71
C PHE A 66 3.21 -3.53 -8.96
N ALA A 67 3.95 -4.49 -9.55
CA ALA A 67 4.87 -4.24 -10.66
C ALA A 67 4.18 -3.69 -11.93
N ALA A 68 2.92 -4.08 -12.16
CA ALA A 68 2.11 -3.56 -13.26
C ALA A 68 1.58 -2.13 -13.03
N SER A 69 1.75 -1.56 -11.83
CA SER A 69 1.23 -0.23 -11.53
C SER A 69 2.10 0.87 -12.16
N ALA A 70 1.46 1.91 -12.72
CA ALA A 70 2.15 3.04 -13.34
C ALA A 70 3.14 3.73 -12.39
N ARG A 71 2.82 3.77 -11.07
CA ARG A 71 3.73 4.35 -10.07
C ARG A 71 4.97 3.48 -9.86
N TYR A 72 4.81 2.16 -9.82
CA TYR A 72 5.94 1.24 -9.69
C TYR A 72 6.90 1.36 -10.88
N GLN A 73 6.37 1.34 -12.11
CA GLN A 73 7.17 1.52 -13.33
C GLN A 73 7.90 2.88 -13.34
N LYS A 74 7.25 3.93 -12.84
CA LYS A 74 7.88 5.25 -12.71
C LYS A 74 9.03 5.23 -11.69
N ILE A 75 8.85 4.60 -10.53
CA ILE A 75 9.91 4.42 -9.53
C ILE A 75 11.05 3.58 -10.09
N GLU A 76 10.75 2.49 -10.81
CA GLU A 76 11.75 1.65 -11.48
C GLU A 76 12.60 2.48 -12.44
N SER A 77 11.98 3.21 -13.36
CA SER A 77 12.68 4.06 -14.33
C SER A 77 13.58 5.05 -13.61
N ARG A 78 13.07 5.82 -12.64
CA ARG A 78 13.82 6.92 -12.02
C ARG A 78 14.90 6.44 -11.05
N THR A 79 14.73 5.30 -10.40
CA THR A 79 15.77 4.73 -9.54
C THR A 79 16.86 4.01 -10.32
N SER A 80 16.51 3.27 -11.38
CA SER A 80 17.48 2.52 -12.19
C SER A 80 18.28 3.41 -13.16
N SER A 81 17.64 4.39 -13.79
CA SER A 81 18.28 5.23 -14.83
C SER A 81 18.80 6.57 -14.30
N GLU A 82 18.08 7.20 -13.37
CA GLU A 82 18.39 8.55 -12.89
C GLU A 82 19.03 8.57 -11.48
N GLY A 83 19.06 7.42 -10.79
CA GLY A 83 19.73 7.26 -9.52
C GLY A 83 19.07 8.01 -8.36
N TYR A 84 17.74 8.15 -8.37
CA TYR A 84 17.00 8.80 -7.28
C TYR A 84 16.84 7.89 -6.06
N ILE A 85 16.86 8.52 -4.88
CA ILE A 85 16.44 7.98 -3.59
C ILE A 85 15.19 8.74 -3.16
N TYR A 86 14.21 8.03 -2.59
CA TYR A 86 12.94 8.60 -2.19
C TYR A 86 12.77 8.61 -0.67
N TYR A 87 12.15 9.68 -0.18
CA TYR A 87 11.65 9.78 1.19
C TYR A 87 10.15 10.03 1.14
N ALA A 88 9.37 9.23 1.87
CA ALA A 88 7.94 9.43 1.98
C ALA A 88 7.55 9.69 3.42
N ASN A 89 6.83 10.78 3.67
CA ASN A 89 6.04 10.92 4.88
C ASN A 89 4.57 10.61 4.55
N GLU A 90 3.89 9.97 5.48
CA GLU A 90 2.45 9.78 5.39
C GLU A 90 1.78 9.90 6.75
N THR A 91 0.55 10.39 6.73
CA THR A 91 -0.36 10.44 7.86
C THR A 91 -1.60 9.66 7.50
N VAL A 92 -1.95 8.69 8.34
CA VAL A 92 -3.17 7.88 8.22
C VAL A 92 -4.09 8.27 9.37
N SER A 93 -5.30 8.70 9.06
CA SER A 93 -6.37 8.89 10.03
C SER A 93 -7.45 7.84 9.78
N ASN A 94 -7.54 6.85 10.67
CA ASN A 94 -8.56 5.81 10.67
C ASN A 94 -9.79 6.29 11.46
N TYR A 95 -10.96 6.28 10.81
CA TYR A 95 -12.26 6.66 11.38
C TYR A 95 -13.15 5.46 11.69
N GLY A 96 -12.76 4.26 11.26
CA GLY A 96 -13.58 3.07 11.39
C GLY A 96 -13.04 1.91 10.57
N ASN A 97 -13.74 0.79 10.68
CA ASN A 97 -13.44 -0.44 9.96
C ASN A 97 -14.72 -0.98 9.35
N ALA A 98 -14.62 -1.56 8.16
CA ALA A 98 -15.69 -2.35 7.56
C ALA A 98 -15.15 -3.72 7.18
N ARG A 99 -15.87 -4.77 7.59
CA ARG A 99 -15.52 -6.15 7.26
C ARG A 99 -16.74 -6.92 6.78
N TYR A 100 -16.52 -7.86 5.87
CA TYR A 100 -17.55 -8.82 5.51
C TYR A 100 -17.78 -9.81 6.66
N LEU A 101 -19.05 -10.12 6.89
CA LEU A 101 -19.50 -11.16 7.82
C LEU A 101 -19.37 -12.55 7.18
N THR A 102 -18.15 -12.92 6.78
CA THR A 102 -17.88 -14.18 6.06
C THR A 102 -18.31 -15.42 6.84
N GLU A 103 -18.31 -15.34 8.17
CA GLU A 103 -18.78 -16.36 9.10
C GLU A 103 -20.29 -16.65 8.97
N LEU A 104 -21.07 -15.69 8.47
CA LEU A 104 -22.50 -15.82 8.24
C LEU A 104 -22.86 -16.14 6.79
N ALA A 105 -21.89 -16.17 5.88
CA ALA A 105 -22.16 -16.34 4.45
C ALA A 105 -22.92 -17.63 4.12
N GLY A 106 -22.63 -18.73 4.82
CA GLY A 106 -23.37 -19.98 4.68
C GLY A 106 -24.75 -19.94 5.35
N PRO A 107 -24.82 -19.72 6.68
CA PRO A 107 -26.09 -19.67 7.42
C PRO A 107 -27.13 -18.69 6.83
N ASP A 108 -26.68 -17.51 6.42
CA ASP A 108 -27.53 -16.43 5.93
C ASP A 108 -27.63 -16.41 4.39
N ASN A 109 -27.02 -17.39 3.71
CA ASN A 109 -27.01 -17.52 2.25
C ASN A 109 -26.55 -16.24 1.52
N TYR A 110 -25.46 -15.62 1.97
CA TYR A 110 -24.91 -14.46 1.28
C TYR A 110 -24.48 -14.83 -0.13
N THR A 111 -24.98 -14.08 -1.11
CA THR A 111 -24.76 -14.36 -2.52
C THR A 111 -23.51 -13.66 -3.02
N LEU A 112 -22.75 -14.36 -3.87
CA LEU A 112 -21.69 -13.75 -4.65
C LEU A 112 -22.28 -12.86 -5.74
N ASN A 113 -21.49 -11.92 -6.23
CA ASN A 113 -21.88 -11.10 -7.37
C ASN A 113 -22.21 -11.97 -8.59
N ASN A 114 -23.39 -11.78 -9.19
CA ASN A 114 -23.85 -12.57 -10.34
C ASN A 114 -22.90 -12.50 -11.54
N GLY A 115 -22.25 -11.34 -11.76
CA GLY A 115 -21.24 -11.18 -12.81
C GLY A 115 -20.00 -12.04 -12.53
N PHE A 116 -19.54 -12.08 -11.28
CA PHE A 116 -18.42 -12.92 -10.87
C PHE A 116 -18.75 -14.39 -11.10
N VAL A 117 -19.88 -14.86 -10.58
CA VAL A 117 -20.34 -16.25 -10.73
C VAL A 117 -20.47 -16.62 -12.21
N SER A 118 -21.12 -15.77 -13.01
CA SER A 118 -21.29 -16.00 -14.45
C SER A 118 -19.95 -16.12 -15.18
N THR A 119 -18.98 -15.26 -14.86
CA THR A 119 -17.65 -15.29 -15.50
C THR A 119 -16.86 -16.50 -15.05
N ALA A 120 -16.87 -16.81 -13.74
CA ALA A 120 -16.18 -17.96 -13.19
C ALA A 120 -16.73 -19.29 -13.75
N CYS A 121 -18.04 -19.42 -13.89
CA CYS A 121 -18.67 -20.61 -14.47
C CYS A 121 -18.40 -20.80 -15.97
N ARG A 122 -17.90 -19.76 -16.66
CA ARG A 122 -17.51 -19.84 -18.09
C ARG A 122 -16.06 -20.24 -18.29
N LEU A 123 -15.24 -20.24 -17.23
CA LEU A 123 -13.86 -20.67 -17.35
C LEU A 123 -13.79 -22.14 -17.78
N PRO A 124 -12.89 -22.49 -18.73
CA PRO A 124 -12.74 -23.86 -19.16
C PRO A 124 -12.23 -24.74 -18.02
N THR A 125 -12.70 -25.99 -17.96
CA THR A 125 -12.26 -26.95 -16.93
C THR A 125 -10.79 -27.30 -17.08
N ALA A 126 -10.28 -27.33 -18.31
CA ALA A 126 -8.85 -27.40 -18.59
C ALA A 126 -8.27 -25.97 -18.59
N TYR A 127 -7.12 -25.79 -17.95
CA TYR A 127 -6.46 -24.48 -17.91
C TYR A 127 -6.20 -23.95 -19.33
N ALA A 128 -6.74 -22.77 -19.61
CA ALA A 128 -6.48 -22.00 -20.81
C ALA A 128 -5.99 -20.61 -20.38
N GLU A 129 -4.74 -20.31 -20.70
CA GLU A 129 -4.04 -19.12 -20.19
C GLU A 129 -4.82 -17.83 -20.48
N ASP A 130 -5.23 -17.61 -21.73
CA ASP A 130 -5.93 -16.38 -22.15
C ASP A 130 -7.25 -16.16 -21.40
N ASP A 131 -8.06 -17.22 -21.21
CA ASP A 131 -9.34 -17.15 -20.51
C ASP A 131 -9.15 -16.82 -19.02
N TYR A 132 -8.15 -17.46 -18.41
CA TYR A 132 -7.81 -17.22 -17.00
C TYR A 132 -7.20 -15.83 -16.79
N MET A 133 -6.32 -15.36 -17.68
CA MET A 133 -5.76 -14.01 -17.59
C MET A 133 -6.85 -12.95 -17.77
N THR A 134 -7.78 -13.13 -18.71
CA THR A 134 -8.94 -12.23 -18.88
C THR A 134 -9.80 -12.17 -17.61
N PHE A 135 -10.01 -13.32 -16.95
CA PHE A 135 -10.74 -13.37 -15.68
C PHE A 135 -10.00 -12.59 -14.58
N LEU A 136 -8.68 -12.77 -14.45
CA LEU A 136 -7.86 -12.07 -13.46
C LEU A 136 -7.74 -10.57 -13.74
N GLU A 137 -7.70 -10.15 -15.00
CA GLU A 137 -7.74 -8.73 -15.38
C GLU A 137 -9.07 -8.08 -15.00
N THR A 138 -10.17 -8.84 -15.10
CA THR A 138 -11.52 -8.33 -14.81
C THR A 138 -11.81 -8.28 -13.31
N TRP A 139 -11.48 -9.35 -12.58
CA TRP A 139 -11.89 -9.53 -11.19
C TRP A 139 -10.76 -9.34 -10.17
N GLY A 140 -9.52 -9.24 -10.64
CA GLY A 140 -8.34 -9.18 -9.80
C GLY A 140 -7.91 -10.56 -9.26
N THR A 141 -6.86 -10.54 -8.47
CA THR A 141 -6.26 -11.72 -7.84
C THR A 141 -6.69 -11.93 -6.39
N HIS A 142 -7.28 -10.90 -5.77
CA HIS A 142 -7.64 -10.88 -4.36
C HIS A 142 -9.04 -10.28 -4.17
N VAL A 143 -9.68 -10.63 -3.06
CA VAL A 143 -10.92 -10.01 -2.60
C VAL A 143 -10.63 -9.27 -1.30
N VAL A 144 -11.04 -8.01 -1.22
CA VAL A 144 -10.94 -7.21 0.01
C VAL A 144 -12.03 -7.68 0.96
N THR A 145 -11.66 -8.36 2.04
CA THR A 145 -12.61 -8.85 3.05
C THR A 145 -12.79 -7.89 4.22
N GLU A 146 -11.82 -7.01 4.44
CA GLU A 146 -11.79 -6.03 5.52
C GLU A 146 -11.03 -4.78 5.06
N VAL A 147 -11.49 -3.61 5.50
CA VAL A 147 -10.89 -2.33 5.16
C VAL A 147 -10.95 -1.36 6.34
N ASP A 148 -9.84 -0.68 6.59
CA ASP A 148 -9.81 0.49 7.45
C ASP A 148 -10.28 1.73 6.67
N LEU A 149 -11.30 2.37 7.17
CA LEU A 149 -11.93 3.53 6.56
C LEU A 149 -11.32 4.81 7.14
N GLY A 150 -10.81 5.66 6.27
CA GLY A 150 -9.88 6.68 6.71
C GLY A 150 -9.45 7.65 5.64
N THR A 151 -8.55 8.55 6.02
CA THR A 151 -7.76 9.32 5.07
C THR A 151 -6.31 8.88 5.17
N ARG A 152 -5.65 8.83 4.03
CA ARG A 152 -4.19 8.70 3.94
C ARG A 152 -3.67 9.85 3.12
N GLU A 153 -2.86 10.68 3.75
CA GLU A 153 -2.19 11.80 3.12
C GLU A 153 -0.68 11.57 3.15
N GLY A 154 0.03 11.99 2.12
CA GLY A 154 1.47 11.84 2.12
C GLY A 154 2.16 12.73 1.12
N SER A 155 3.43 13.01 1.40
CA SER A 155 4.34 13.70 0.50
C SER A 155 5.55 12.81 0.23
N ASN A 156 5.88 12.64 -1.04
CA ASN A 156 7.08 11.96 -1.48
C ASN A 156 8.09 13.01 -1.94
N TYR A 157 9.30 12.86 -1.46
CA TYR A 157 10.47 13.65 -1.79
C TYR A 157 11.46 12.79 -2.53
N GLU A 158 12.28 13.41 -3.35
CA GLU A 158 13.33 12.74 -4.09
C GLU A 158 14.64 13.52 -4.06
N GLU A 159 15.74 12.77 -4.06
CA GLU A 159 17.09 13.31 -4.06
C GLU A 159 17.99 12.43 -4.93
N HIS A 160 18.93 13.05 -5.63
CA HIS A 160 19.93 12.27 -6.35
C HIS A 160 20.83 11.53 -5.36
N ARG A 161 21.24 10.31 -5.71
CA ARG A 161 22.06 9.46 -4.82
C ARG A 161 23.30 10.15 -4.27
N ALA A 162 23.99 10.98 -5.06
CA ALA A 162 25.18 11.69 -4.62
C ALA A 162 24.85 12.71 -3.50
N ASP A 163 23.80 13.49 -3.69
CA ASP A 163 23.33 14.49 -2.72
C ASP A 163 22.75 13.82 -1.47
N PHE A 164 22.04 12.70 -1.63
CA PHE A 164 21.56 11.87 -0.53
C PHE A 164 22.72 11.35 0.34
N VAL A 165 23.80 10.83 -0.28
CA VAL A 165 24.99 10.37 0.47
C VAL A 165 25.64 11.52 1.22
N SER A 166 25.72 12.72 0.62
CA SER A 166 26.24 13.92 1.28
C SER A 166 25.35 14.34 2.47
N TYR A 167 24.03 14.30 2.29
CA TYR A 167 23.05 14.56 3.34
C TYR A 167 23.19 13.57 4.50
N ALA A 168 23.24 12.26 4.20
CA ALA A 168 23.40 11.20 5.19
C ALA A 168 24.71 11.34 5.97
N SER A 169 25.82 11.64 5.28
CA SER A 169 27.13 11.83 5.91
C SER A 169 27.15 13.00 6.90
N THR A 170 26.40 14.05 6.59
CA THR A 170 26.34 15.28 7.40
C THR A 170 25.37 15.17 8.56
N ASN A 171 24.17 14.62 8.31
CA ASN A 171 23.05 14.66 9.27
C ASN A 171 22.89 13.35 10.06
N VAL A 172 23.32 12.22 9.48
CA VAL A 172 23.19 10.89 10.09
C VAL A 172 24.49 10.11 9.87
N GLY A 173 25.64 10.72 10.18
CA GLY A 173 26.97 10.18 9.81
C GLY A 173 27.23 8.75 10.28
N GLY A 174 26.59 8.31 11.38
CA GLY A 174 26.66 6.92 11.86
C GLY A 174 26.03 5.88 10.92
N SER A 175 25.23 6.31 9.94
CA SER A 175 24.63 5.46 8.89
C SER A 175 25.55 5.28 7.68
N VAL A 176 26.64 6.04 7.58
CA VAL A 176 27.54 6.01 6.42
C VAL A 176 28.77 5.18 6.74
N SER A 177 29.03 4.21 5.87
CA SER A 177 30.23 3.37 5.93
C SER A 177 31.03 3.48 4.64
N ALA A 178 32.36 3.36 4.76
CA ALA A 178 33.21 3.16 3.60
C ALA A 178 32.97 1.73 3.09
N GLY A 179 32.34 1.62 1.92
CA GLY A 179 32.18 0.37 1.18
C GLY A 179 33.41 0.03 0.34
N GLY A 180 33.42 -1.20 -0.18
CA GLY A 180 34.48 -1.71 -1.06
C GLY A 180 34.57 -0.98 -2.41
N SER A 181 35.63 -1.24 -3.16
CA SER A 181 35.87 -0.60 -4.46
C SER A 181 34.76 -0.92 -5.49
N TYR A 182 34.19 0.11 -6.12
CA TYR A 182 33.26 -0.01 -7.26
C TYR A 182 33.81 0.75 -8.47
N MET A 183 33.85 0.10 -9.64
CA MET A 183 34.35 0.65 -10.92
C MET A 183 35.69 1.42 -10.83
N GLY A 184 36.69 0.86 -10.16
CA GLY A 184 38.05 1.42 -10.13
C GLY A 184 38.29 2.53 -9.09
N PHE A 185 37.31 2.87 -8.25
CA PHE A 185 37.47 3.81 -7.14
C PHE A 185 37.81 3.09 -5.83
N SER A 186 38.74 3.63 -5.03
CA SER A 186 39.35 2.97 -3.87
C SER A 186 38.48 2.91 -2.60
N ALA A 187 37.38 3.66 -2.54
CA ALA A 187 36.35 3.56 -1.50
C ALA A 187 35.04 4.15 -2.04
N SER A 188 33.96 3.35 -2.10
CA SER A 188 32.61 3.89 -2.38
C SER A 188 31.87 4.07 -1.06
N LEU A 189 31.28 5.24 -0.80
CA LEU A 189 30.44 5.41 0.39
C LEU A 189 29.12 4.64 0.21
N SER A 190 28.72 3.91 1.25
CA SER A 190 27.42 3.24 1.34
C SER A 190 26.64 3.78 2.54
N VAL A 191 25.33 3.93 2.37
CA VAL A 191 24.40 4.30 3.45
C VAL A 191 23.65 3.05 3.88
N GLU A 192 23.75 2.73 5.16
CA GLU A 192 22.95 1.68 5.81
C GLU A 192 21.57 2.27 6.13
N MET A 193 20.56 1.82 5.39
CA MET A 193 19.24 2.46 5.38
C MET A 193 18.48 2.32 6.70
N ASP A 194 18.66 1.23 7.44
CA ASP A 194 17.98 1.04 8.72
C ASP A 194 18.55 1.98 9.79
N SER A 195 19.88 2.11 9.85
CA SER A 195 20.57 3.12 10.66
C SER A 195 20.20 4.54 10.25
N PHE A 196 20.14 4.82 8.95
CA PHE A 196 19.74 6.13 8.44
C PHE A 196 18.31 6.49 8.88
N ASN A 197 17.34 5.59 8.64
CA ASN A 197 15.94 5.81 9.02
C ASN A 197 15.77 5.95 10.54
N SER A 198 16.52 5.19 11.34
CA SER A 198 16.47 5.25 12.81
C SER A 198 17.14 6.51 13.37
N GLY A 199 18.16 7.03 12.68
CA GLY A 199 18.91 8.22 13.08
C GLY A 199 18.34 9.54 12.55
N MET A 200 17.39 9.50 11.60
CA MET A 200 16.73 10.70 11.10
C MET A 200 15.93 11.39 12.21
N GLN A 201 16.10 12.71 12.31
CA GLN A 201 15.32 13.52 13.24
C GLN A 201 13.84 13.51 12.83
N SER A 202 12.95 13.29 13.81
CA SER A 202 11.51 13.36 13.56
C SER A 202 11.10 14.71 12.95
N GLY A 203 10.30 14.67 11.88
CA GLY A 203 9.86 15.85 11.13
C GLY A 203 10.88 16.40 10.12
N SER A 204 12.09 15.85 10.05
CA SER A 204 13.06 16.21 9.00
C SER A 204 12.74 15.48 7.68
N SER A 205 13.20 16.05 6.57
CA SER A 205 13.12 15.47 5.23
C SER A 205 14.39 15.83 4.45
N PHE A 206 14.62 15.16 3.33
CA PHE A 206 15.70 15.48 2.39
C PHE A 206 15.15 15.54 0.97
N GLY A 207 15.91 16.16 0.07
CA GLY A 207 15.51 16.32 -1.31
C GLY A 207 14.38 17.32 -1.53
N SER A 208 13.81 17.24 -2.73
CA SER A 208 12.72 18.10 -3.18
C SER A 208 11.41 17.34 -3.21
N MET A 209 10.31 18.01 -2.88
CA MET A 209 8.98 17.39 -2.98
C MET A 209 8.67 17.07 -4.44
N TYR A 210 8.43 15.79 -4.70
CA TYR A 210 8.17 15.26 -6.02
C TYR A 210 6.68 14.99 -6.26
N SER A 211 5.95 14.59 -5.22
CA SER A 211 4.51 14.42 -5.29
C SER A 211 3.86 14.49 -3.92
N SER A 212 2.59 14.85 -3.89
CA SER A 212 1.73 14.66 -2.72
C SER A 212 0.44 13.95 -3.14
N TYR A 213 -0.20 13.31 -2.17
CA TYR A 213 -1.46 12.61 -2.40
C TYR A 213 -2.35 12.67 -1.16
N ARG A 214 -3.66 12.57 -1.42
CA ARG A 214 -4.68 12.26 -0.44
C ARG A 214 -5.56 11.16 -1.01
N VAL A 215 -5.74 10.09 -0.26
CA VAL A 215 -6.66 8.99 -0.56
C VAL A 215 -7.70 8.92 0.55
N GLY A 216 -8.96 8.74 0.17
CA GLY A 216 -10.09 8.77 1.08
C GLY A 216 -10.51 10.20 1.44
N SER A 217 -11.73 10.32 1.95
CA SER A 217 -12.28 11.57 2.46
C SER A 217 -13.35 11.26 3.50
N LEU A 218 -13.58 12.21 4.40
CA LEU A 218 -14.70 12.14 5.35
C LEU A 218 -16.04 11.88 4.63
N SER A 219 -16.26 12.52 3.47
CA SER A 219 -17.45 12.29 2.64
C SER A 219 -17.57 10.88 2.04
N LEU A 220 -16.45 10.21 1.76
CA LEU A 220 -16.41 8.82 1.28
C LEU A 220 -16.47 7.80 2.44
N ASN A 221 -16.06 8.21 3.64
CA ASN A 221 -16.00 7.38 4.83
C ASN A 221 -17.28 7.44 5.70
N GLY A 222 -18.30 8.17 5.23
CA GLY A 222 -19.51 8.36 6.00
C GLY A 222 -19.28 9.15 7.30
N VAL A 223 -18.45 10.19 7.29
CA VAL A 223 -18.27 11.08 8.45
C VAL A 223 -18.42 12.52 7.99
N LYS A 224 -19.30 13.30 8.62
CA LYS A 224 -19.36 14.76 8.50
C LYS A 224 -19.24 15.34 9.90
#